data_AF-A0A818CEU1-F1
#
_entry.id   AF-A0A818CEU1-F1
#
_cell.length_a   1.000
_cell.length_b   1.000
_cell.length_c   1.000
_cell.angle_alpha   90.00
_cell.angle_beta   90.00
_cell.angle_gamma   90.00
#
_symmetry.space_group_name_H-M   'P 1'
#
loop_
_entity.id
_entity.type
_entity.pdbx_description
1 polymer ?
#
loop_
_entity_poly.entity_id
_entity_poly.type
_entity_poly.pdbx_seq_one_letter_code
_entity_poly.pdbx_strand_id
1 'polypeptide(L)' 'MITKQYNPAGLYKIRLCNRGIWQVVTIDDMLPVTESNSLIFARSHKKQLFVSLIEKALAKMHGSYKALGF' A
#
# COMPACT_ATOMS: atom_id res chain seq x y z
N MET A 1 -9.29 0.00 -12.58
CA MET A 1 -9.53 1.45 -12.48
C MET A 1 -8.55 2.00 -11.46
N ILE A 2 -7.58 2.82 -11.87
CA ILE A 2 -6.60 3.47 -10.97
C ILE A 2 -7.12 4.89 -10.73
N THR A 3 -7.38 5.25 -9.47
CA THR A 3 -7.73 6.62 -9.10
C THR A 3 -6.50 7.51 -9.27
N LYS A 4 -6.56 8.45 -10.22
CA LYS A 4 -5.47 9.42 -10.47
C LYS A 4 -5.47 10.59 -9.47
N GLN A 5 -6.60 10.81 -8.80
CA GLN A 5 -6.78 11.89 -7.82
C GLN A 5 -6.65 11.34 -6.40
N TYR A 6 -6.08 12.16 -5.51
CA TYR A 6 -5.98 11.88 -4.09
C TYR A 6 -7.37 11.89 -3.44
N ASN A 7 -7.66 10.88 -2.61
CA ASN A 7 -8.87 10.84 -1.81
C ASN A 7 -8.61 11.52 -0.46
N PRO A 8 -9.24 12.67 -0.13
CA PRO A 8 -9.05 13.34 1.15
C PRO A 8 -9.56 12.53 2.36
N ALA A 9 -10.40 11.53 2.15
CA ALA A 9 -10.79 10.60 3.21
C ALA A 9 -9.69 9.57 3.55
N GLY A 10 -8.57 9.56 2.80
CA GLY A 10 -7.42 8.67 3.05
C GLY A 10 -7.68 7.18 2.82
N LEU A 11 -8.89 6.79 2.38
CA LEU A 11 -9.31 5.39 2.30
C LEU A 11 -9.25 4.85 0.87
N TYR A 12 -8.60 3.71 0.69
CA TYR A 12 -8.39 3.08 -0.61
C TYR A 12 -8.75 1.60 -0.57
N LYS A 13 -9.33 1.10 -1.66
CA LYS A 13 -9.60 -0.33 -1.88
C LYS A 13 -8.67 -0.84 -2.97
N ILE A 14 -7.91 -1.88 -2.65
CA ILE A 14 -6.99 -2.53 -3.59
C ILE A 14 -7.45 -3.96 -3.80
N ARG A 15 -7.56 -4.35 -5.08
CA ARG A 15 -7.89 -5.72 -5.47
C ARG A 15 -6.59 -6.47 -5.77
N LEU A 16 -6.26 -7.44 -4.93
CA LEU A 16 -5.08 -8.30 -5.06
C LEU A 16 -5.51 -9.71 -5.44
N CYS A 17 -4.69 -10.40 -6.24
CA CYS A 17 -4.89 -11.82 -6.53
C CYS A 17 -3.88 -12.61 -5.70
N ASN A 18 -4.36 -13.47 -4.81
CA ASN A 18 -3.53 -14.34 -3.99
C ASN A 18 -3.95 -15.79 -4.25
N ARG A 19 -3.02 -16.63 -4.70
CA ARG A 19 -3.27 -18.06 -5.02
C ARG A 19 -4.47 -18.29 -5.96
N GLY A 20 -4.66 -17.40 -6.94
CA GLY A 20 -5.78 -17.48 -7.90
C GLY A 20 -7.11 -16.94 -7.38
N ILE A 21 -7.19 -16.49 -6.13
CA ILE A 21 -8.39 -15.88 -5.54
C ILE A 21 -8.22 -14.36 -5.50
N TRP A 22 -9.19 -13.65 -6.05
CA TRP A 22 -9.25 -12.20 -5.97
C TRP A 22 -9.81 -11.76 -4.62
N GLN A 23 -9.05 -10.94 -3.89
CA GLN A 23 -9.44 -10.36 -2.62
C GLN A 23 -9.37 -8.84 -2.68
N VAL A 24 -10.33 -8.15 -2.06
CA VAL A 24 -10.34 -6.70 -1.95
C VAL A 24 -9.90 -6.32 -0.55
N VAL A 25 -8.77 -5.62 -0.45
CA VAL A 25 -8.19 -5.15 0.80
C VAL A 25 -8.45 -3.65 0.93
N THR A 26 -9.02 -3.25 2.06
CA THR A 26 -9.23 -1.82 2.38
C THR A 26 -8.07 -1.33 3.26
N ILE A 27 -7.42 -0.25 2.85
CA ILE A 27 -6.28 0.37 3.52
C ILE A 27 -6.48 1.88 3.64
N ASP A 28 -5.83 2.47 4.62
CA ASP A 28 -5.67 3.91 4.78
C ASP A 28 -4.31 4.40 4.22
N ASP A 29 -4.11 5.71 4.11
CA ASP A 29 -2.90 6.36 3.60
C ASP A 29 -1.83 6.65 4.65
N MET A 30 -1.98 6.21 5.91
CA MET A 30 -0.90 6.31 6.90
C MET A 30 0.19 5.29 6.56
N LEU A 31 1.27 5.78 5.97
CA LEU A 31 2.43 4.98 5.63
C LEU A 31 3.55 5.23 6.65
N PRO A 32 4.31 4.18 7.03
CA PRO A 32 5.45 4.36 7.91
C PRO A 32 6.55 5.18 7.19
N VAL A 33 6.97 6.27 7.83
CA VAL A 33 8.02 7.19 7.36
C VAL A 33 9.19 7.23 8.34
N THR A 34 10.39 7.46 7.83
CA THR A 34 11.60 7.73 8.60
C THR A 34 11.50 9.09 9.29
N GLU A 35 12.37 9.36 10.25
CA GLU A 35 12.49 10.68 10.91
C GLU A 35 12.76 11.82 9.90
N SER A 36 13.41 11.50 8.79
CA SER A 36 13.63 12.39 7.63
C SER A 36 12.41 12.49 6.70
N ASN A 37 11.22 12.14 7.18
CA ASN A 37 9.94 12.20 6.47
C ASN A 37 9.92 11.46 5.11
N SER A 38 10.70 10.38 5.02
CA SER A 38 10.83 9.58 3.80
C SER A 38 10.23 8.19 4.01
N LEU A 39 9.53 7.64 3.03
CA LEU A 39 8.89 6.32 3.17
C LEU A 39 9.92 5.23 3.53
N ILE A 40 9.61 4.40 4.53
CA ILE A 40 10.54 3.35 5.02
C ILE A 40 10.70 2.21 4.02
N PHE A 41 9.62 1.86 3.33
CA PHE A 41 9.57 0.74 2.40
C PHE A 41 9.54 1.21 0.94
N ALA A 42 8.63 0.72 0.10
CA ALA A 42 8.67 0.96 -1.33
C ALA A 42 8.51 2.45 -1.69
N ARG A 43 9.48 2.96 -2.46
CA ARG A 43 9.48 4.30 -3.06
C ARG A 43 9.41 4.21 -4.58
N SER A 44 8.53 4.99 -5.20
CA SER A 44 8.58 5.23 -6.63
C SER A 44 9.45 6.45 -6.95
N HIS A 45 10.26 6.33 -8.00
CA HIS A 45 11.13 7.40 -8.52
C HIS A 45 10.35 8.67 -8.95
N LYS A 46 9.02 8.57 -9.12
CA LYS A 46 8.14 9.68 -9.55
C LYS A 46 7.10 10.08 -8.51
N LYS A 47 7.39 9.93 -7.19
CA LYS A 47 6.43 10.25 -6.10
C LYS A 47 5.07 9.55 -6.28
N GLN A 48 5.06 8.34 -6.83
CA GLN A 48 3.83 7.60 -7.05
C GLN A 48 3.45 6.82 -5.79
N LEU A 49 2.36 7.23 -5.15
CA LEU A 49 1.83 6.63 -3.91
C LEU A 49 1.32 5.19 -4.09
N PHE A 50 0.97 4.78 -5.32
CA PHE A 50 0.35 3.47 -5.55
C PHE A 50 1.27 2.31 -5.16
N VAL A 51 2.60 2.47 -5.26
CA VAL A 51 3.54 1.39 -4.92
C VAL A 51 3.48 1.09 -3.42
N SER A 52 3.57 2.11 -2.58
CA SER A 52 3.51 1.99 -1.12
C SER A 52 2.13 1.54 -0.64
N LEU A 53 1.06 1.95 -1.33
CA LEU A 53 -0.31 1.50 -1.04
C LEU A 53 -0.49 0.00 -1.36
N ILE A 54 0.04 -0.49 -2.48
CA ILE A 54 -0.01 -1.92 -2.82
C ILE A 54 0.75 -2.75 -1.80
N GLU A 55 1.95 -2.31 -1.42
CA GLU A 55 2.76 -2.96 -0.39
C GLU A 55 2.04 -3.02 0.95
N LYS A 56 1.38 -1.94 1.37
CA LYS A 56 0.53 -1.93 2.57
C LYS A 56 -0.62 -2.93 2.49
N ALA A 57 -1.29 -3.01 1.34
CA ALA A 57 -2.37 -3.98 1.13
C ALA A 57 -1.85 -5.42 1.19
N LEU A 58 -0.66 -5.69 0.65
CA LEU A 58 0.02 -6.99 0.78
C LEU A 58 0.36 -7.27 2.24
N ALA A 59 0.98 -6.33 2.96
CA ALA A 59 1.29 -6.46 4.37
C ALA A 59 0.04 -6.80 5.19
N LYS A 60 -1.08 -6.12 4.92
CA LYS A 60 -2.37 -6.39 5.58
C LYS A 60 -2.92 -7.78 5.25
N MET A 61 -2.80 -8.22 3.99
CA MET A 61 -3.23 -9.55 3.55
C MET A 61 -2.37 -10.67 4.17
N HIS A 62 -1.08 -10.42 4.38
CA HIS A 62 -0.13 -11.35 4.98
C HIS A 62 -0.02 -11.23 6.52
N GLY A 63 -0.68 -10.25 7.13
CA GLY A 63 -0.78 -10.03 8.57
C GLY A 63 0.18 -8.98 9.15
N SER A 64 1.31 -8.69 8.50
CA SER A 64 2.18 -7.56 8.88
C SER A 64 3.19 -7.20 7.78
N TYR A 65 3.83 -6.03 7.88
CA TYR A 65 4.97 -5.68 7.01
C TYR A 65 6.15 -6.65 7.19
N LYS A 66 6.35 -7.19 8.40
CA LYS A 66 7.41 -8.17 8.69
C LYS A 66 7.16 -9.52 8.00
N ALA A 67 5.89 -9.86 7.74
CA ALA A 67 5.51 -11.07 7.02
C ALA A 67 5.83 -11.01 5.51
N LEU A 68 6.20 -9.84 4.98
CA LEU A 68 6.61 -9.69 3.58
C LEU A 68 8.07 -10.12 3.32
N GLY A 69 8.87 -10.38 4.37
CA GLY A 69 10.17 -11.02 4.26
C GLY A 69 11.22 -10.22 3.47
N PHE A 70 11.28 -8.91 3.70
CA PHE A 70 12.41 -8.08 3.27
C PHE A 70 13.58 -8.20 4.24
#